data_AF-A0AA86U4J6-F1
#
_entry.id   AF-A0AA86U4J6-F1
#
_cell.length_a   1.000
_cell.length_b   1.000
_cell.length_c   1.000
_cell.angle_alpha   90.00
_cell.angle_beta   90.00
_cell.angle_gamma   90.00
#
_symmetry.space_group_name_H-M   'P 1'
#
loop_
_entity.id
_entity.type
_entity.pdbx_description
1 polymer ?
#
loop_
_entity_poly.entity_id
_entity_poly.type
_entity_poly.pdbx_seq_one_letter_code
_entity_poly.pdbx_strand_id
1 'polypeptide(L)'
;MKNKDLFQAFTDYQKNEPGTGALMTFKDSNWFMSIVIPYQPHFGGQDKDTQVFWGYGLSPNKIGNYVHKSMFDCTGEEIFYELCQHCRIHPKLVHDVVNIPCIMPYITAQFMPRVRSDRPLPKPKNAVNFGFISQFVEIPRDTVFTVEYSVRAAQTAVYALCNIKRKIPKINRHDLKPSILVKTIKKAYQGETGTLWQKQHKKCKFCKLAKLVVASAAVAGIGYLIKDKI
;
A
#
# COMPACT_ATOMS: atom_id res chain seq x y z
N MET A 1 -0.12 8.46 23.09
CA MET A 1 -1.18 8.95 24.00
C MET A 1 -1.14 8.16 25.29
N LYS A 2 -1.56 8.75 26.40
CA LYS A 2 -1.70 8.05 27.69
C LYS A 2 -3.17 7.87 28.11
N ASN A 3 -4.09 8.61 27.49
CA ASN A 3 -5.51 8.44 27.71
C ASN A 3 -6.02 7.12 27.08
N LYS A 4 -6.36 6.16 27.94
CA LYS A 4 -6.84 4.83 27.54
C LYS A 4 -8.24 4.87 26.92
N ASP A 5 -9.11 5.76 27.38
CA ASP A 5 -10.47 5.91 26.85
C ASP A 5 -10.44 6.47 25.43
N LEU A 6 -9.53 7.42 25.18
CA LEU A 6 -9.28 7.94 23.83
C LEU A 6 -8.77 6.84 22.90
N PHE A 7 -7.82 6.02 23.37
CA PHE A 7 -7.30 4.91 22.58
C PHE A 7 -8.39 3.89 22.25
N GLN A 8 -9.21 3.53 23.24
CA GLN A 8 -10.32 2.61 23.08
C GLN A 8 -11.34 3.16 22.06
N ALA A 9 -11.65 4.46 22.10
CA ALA A 9 -12.55 5.08 21.13
C ALA A 9 -12.05 4.95 19.67
N PHE A 10 -10.74 5.03 19.42
CA PHE A 10 -10.18 4.76 18.10
C PHE A 10 -10.27 3.29 17.70
N THR A 11 -9.98 2.37 18.62
CA THR A 11 -10.10 0.92 18.41
C THR A 11 -11.55 0.53 18.09
N ASP A 12 -12.51 1.05 18.84
CA ASP A 12 -13.95 0.82 18.64
C ASP A 12 -14.42 1.35 17.29
N TYR A 13 -13.94 2.53 16.88
CA TYR A 13 -14.25 3.08 15.57
C TYR A 13 -13.72 2.21 14.43
N GLN A 14 -12.47 1.73 14.55
CA GLN A 14 -11.85 0.85 13.55
C GLN A 14 -12.46 -0.56 13.53
N LYS A 15 -13.09 -1.00 14.63
CA LYS A 15 -13.64 -2.35 14.82
C LYS A 15 -12.62 -3.48 14.59
N ASN A 16 -11.36 -3.20 14.86
CA ASN A 16 -10.28 -4.19 14.77
C ASN A 16 -9.40 -4.10 16.00
N GLU A 17 -8.91 -5.24 16.46
CA GLU A 17 -7.93 -5.30 17.53
C GLU A 17 -6.59 -4.67 17.09
N PRO A 18 -5.87 -3.98 17.99
CA PRO A 18 -4.56 -3.42 17.70
C PRO A 18 -3.61 -4.44 17.05
N GLY A 19 -3.03 -4.08 15.90
CA GLY A 19 -2.09 -4.92 15.16
C GLY A 19 -2.71 -6.02 14.30
N THR A 20 -4.03 -6.22 14.32
CA THR A 20 -4.71 -7.21 13.46
C THR A 20 -5.22 -6.59 12.15
N GLY A 21 -5.60 -5.32 12.21
CA GLY A 21 -6.03 -4.54 11.04
C GLY A 21 -4.85 -3.93 10.29
N ALA A 22 -5.03 -3.75 8.98
CA ALA A 22 -4.18 -2.88 8.19
C ALA A 22 -4.55 -1.40 8.44
N LEU A 23 -4.33 -0.55 7.44
CA LEU A 23 -4.73 0.86 7.48
C LEU A 23 -6.26 1.02 7.39
N MET A 24 -6.80 1.96 8.15
CA MET A 24 -8.14 2.51 7.96
C MET A 24 -8.03 3.84 7.22
N THR A 25 -8.71 3.95 6.08
CA THR A 25 -8.67 5.13 5.20
C THR A 25 -9.98 5.91 5.25
N PHE A 26 -9.89 7.22 5.48
CA PHE A 26 -11.01 8.15 5.47
C PHE A 26 -11.24 8.67 4.05
N LYS A 27 -12.08 7.97 3.28
CA LYS A 27 -12.29 8.26 1.85
C LYS A 27 -12.82 9.66 1.56
N ASP A 28 -13.60 10.22 2.49
CA ASP A 28 -14.24 11.53 2.34
C ASP A 28 -13.40 12.67 2.97
N SER A 29 -12.20 12.36 3.49
CA SER A 29 -11.25 13.36 3.98
C SER A 29 -10.56 14.06 2.81
N ASN A 30 -10.51 15.40 2.85
CA ASN A 30 -9.82 16.21 1.84
C ASN A 30 -8.31 15.93 1.80
N TRP A 31 -7.72 15.56 2.94
CA TRP A 31 -6.31 15.17 3.03
C TRP A 31 -6.07 13.72 2.59
N PHE A 32 -7.14 12.96 2.34
CA PHE A 32 -7.12 11.53 2.06
C PHE A 32 -6.31 10.77 3.13
N MET A 33 -6.74 10.95 4.38
CA MET A 33 -6.05 10.43 5.56
C MET A 33 -6.18 8.92 5.69
N SER A 34 -5.16 8.29 6.24
CA SER A 34 -5.22 6.92 6.72
C SER A 34 -4.49 6.79 8.05
N ILE A 35 -4.99 5.92 8.94
CA ILE A 35 -4.34 5.59 10.20
C ILE A 35 -4.18 4.07 10.35
N VAL A 36 -3.25 3.65 11.20
CA VAL A 36 -3.10 2.27 11.67
C VAL A 36 -2.80 2.29 13.16
N ILE A 37 -3.46 1.39 13.88
CA ILE A 37 -3.16 1.08 15.28
C ILE A 37 -2.36 -0.22 15.29
N PRO A 38 -1.02 -0.16 15.43
CA PRO A 38 -0.20 -1.36 15.50
C PRO A 38 -0.42 -2.09 16.83
N TYR A 39 0.13 -3.31 16.91
CA TYR A 39 0.20 -4.04 18.16
C TYR A 39 0.92 -3.20 19.24
N GLN A 40 0.41 -3.24 20.47
CA GLN A 40 0.98 -2.52 21.60
C GLN A 40 1.67 -3.49 22.57
N PRO A 41 2.86 -3.15 23.10
CA PRO A 41 3.68 -1.99 22.74
C PRO A 41 4.26 -2.12 21.32
N HIS A 42 4.40 -0.99 20.63
CA HIS A 42 4.98 -0.97 19.29
C HIS A 42 6.50 -0.85 19.33
N PHE A 43 7.04 -0.08 20.28
CA PHE A 43 8.47 0.14 20.45
C PHE A 43 9.05 -0.68 21.60
N GLY A 44 10.31 -1.10 21.46
CA GLY A 44 11.09 -1.61 22.59
C GLY A 44 11.29 -0.51 23.64
N GLY A 45 10.98 -0.81 24.90
CA GLY A 45 11.07 0.18 25.99
C GLY A 45 9.92 1.20 26.05
N GLN A 46 8.84 1.01 25.27
CA GLN A 46 7.64 1.84 25.37
C GLN A 46 7.03 1.73 26.78
N ASP A 47 6.72 2.88 27.39
CA ASP A 47 6.02 2.96 28.68
C ASP A 47 4.71 2.16 28.65
N LYS A 48 4.43 1.41 29.71
CA LYS A 48 3.23 0.54 29.82
C LYS A 48 1.91 1.29 29.64
N ASP A 49 1.86 2.55 30.05
CA ASP A 49 0.66 3.39 29.98
C ASP A 49 0.61 4.27 28.72
N THR A 50 1.59 4.16 27.82
CA THR A 50 1.61 4.90 26.57
C THR A 50 1.19 4.01 25.41
N GLN A 51 0.23 4.45 24.60
CA GLN A 51 -0.16 3.83 23.34
C GLN A 51 0.28 4.67 22.15
N VAL A 52 0.63 4.00 21.05
CA VAL A 52 1.12 4.62 19.81
C VAL A 52 0.23 4.20 18.65
N PHE A 53 -0.09 5.14 17.77
CA PHE A 53 -0.63 4.84 16.45
C PHE A 53 0.07 5.72 15.41
N TRP A 54 -0.08 5.38 14.14
CA TRP A 54 0.53 6.12 13.04
C TRP A 54 -0.52 6.50 12.00
N GLY A 55 -0.31 7.62 11.31
CA GLY A 55 -1.17 8.06 10.23
C GLY A 55 -0.45 8.95 9.23
N TYR A 56 -1.07 9.12 8.07
CA TYR A 56 -0.58 9.98 6.99
C TYR A 56 -1.73 10.54 6.16
N GLY A 57 -1.48 11.61 5.41
CA GLY A 57 -2.36 12.14 4.38
C GLY A 57 -1.66 12.12 3.02
N LEU A 58 -2.40 11.83 1.95
CA LEU A 58 -1.88 11.81 0.58
C LEU A 58 -2.11 13.11 -0.18
N SER A 59 -2.94 14.01 0.35
CA SER A 59 -3.21 15.33 -0.22
C SER A 59 -2.89 16.46 0.77
N PRO A 60 -1.63 16.58 1.24
CA PRO A 60 -1.27 17.52 2.31
C PRO A 60 -1.40 19.00 1.91
N ASN A 61 -1.44 19.30 0.61
CA ASN A 61 -1.67 20.65 0.08
C ASN A 61 -3.15 21.07 0.07
N LYS A 62 -4.09 20.15 0.31
CA LYS A 62 -5.53 20.46 0.33
C LYS A 62 -5.95 21.05 1.67
N ILE A 63 -7.01 21.86 1.65
CA ILE A 63 -7.62 22.40 2.86
C ILE A 63 -8.37 21.31 3.62
N GLY A 64 -8.10 21.17 4.92
CA GLY A 64 -8.76 20.21 5.80
C GLY A 64 -10.26 20.46 5.93
N ASN A 65 -11.01 19.43 6.32
CA ASN A 65 -12.46 19.50 6.46
C ASN A 65 -12.87 20.33 7.69
N TYR A 66 -12.09 20.30 8.78
CA TYR A 66 -12.42 20.90 10.07
C TYR A 66 -11.42 21.98 10.53
N VAL A 67 -10.13 21.81 10.23
CA VAL A 67 -9.10 22.82 10.56
C VAL A 67 -9.07 23.99 9.57
N HIS A 68 -9.59 23.79 8.36
CA HIS A 68 -9.62 24.79 7.28
C HIS A 68 -8.25 25.36 6.88
N LYS A 69 -7.18 24.60 7.10
CA LYS A 69 -5.81 24.88 6.62
C LYS A 69 -5.28 23.76 5.75
N SER A 70 -4.22 24.04 4.99
CA SER A 70 -3.46 22.97 4.36
C SER A 70 -2.78 22.13 5.44
N MET A 71 -2.60 20.83 5.23
CA MET A 71 -1.94 19.97 6.21
C MET A 71 -0.49 20.41 6.46
N PHE A 72 0.15 21.04 5.47
CA PHE A 72 1.50 21.59 5.61
C PHE A 72 1.59 22.74 6.62
N ASP A 73 0.50 23.49 6.82
CA ASP A 73 0.43 24.64 7.72
C ASP A 73 -0.18 24.28 9.09
N CYS A 74 -0.38 22.99 9.35
CA CYS A 74 -0.99 22.49 10.58
C CYS A 74 0.08 22.06 11.60
N THR A 75 -0.18 22.36 12.87
CA THR A 75 0.55 21.77 13.99
C THR A 75 0.17 20.30 14.19
N GLY A 76 0.92 19.60 15.05
CA GLY A 76 0.53 18.25 15.47
C GLY A 76 -0.85 18.20 16.13
N GLU A 77 -1.17 19.19 16.97
CA GLU A 77 -2.48 19.28 17.62
C GLU A 77 -3.61 19.44 16.59
N GLU A 78 -3.43 20.30 15.59
CA GLU A 78 -4.43 20.53 14.56
C GLU A 78 -4.64 19.31 13.65
N ILE A 79 -3.57 18.62 13.26
CA ILE A 79 -3.67 17.36 12.51
C ILE A 79 -4.43 16.30 13.32
N PHE A 80 -4.15 16.23 14.62
CA PHE A 80 -4.82 15.27 15.49
C PHE A 80 -6.29 15.63 15.70
N TYR A 81 -6.61 16.93 15.83
CA TYR A 81 -7.98 17.41 15.90
C TYR A 81 -8.77 17.05 14.63
N GLU A 82 -8.23 17.31 13.43
CA GLU A 82 -8.88 16.90 12.17
C GLU A 82 -9.20 15.39 12.17
N LEU A 83 -8.24 14.55 12.59
CA LEU A 83 -8.45 13.11 12.70
C LEU A 83 -9.57 12.74 13.68
N CYS A 84 -9.58 13.34 14.88
CA CYS A 84 -10.61 13.13 15.89
C CYS A 84 -12.00 13.45 15.35
N GLN A 85 -12.14 14.50 14.54
CA GLN A 85 -13.42 14.87 13.92
C GLN A 85 -13.90 13.82 12.91
N HIS A 86 -13.01 13.28 12.06
CA HIS A 86 -13.33 12.18 11.15
C HIS A 86 -13.76 10.90 11.90
N CYS A 87 -13.16 10.66 13.07
CA CYS A 87 -13.50 9.55 13.96
C CYS A 87 -14.68 9.84 14.90
N ARG A 88 -15.25 11.05 14.89
CA ARG A 88 -16.33 11.49 15.80
C ARG A 88 -15.98 11.33 17.29
N ILE A 89 -14.71 11.56 17.62
CA ILE A 89 -14.23 11.50 19.00
C ILE A 89 -14.75 12.70 19.79
N HIS A 90 -15.25 12.46 20.99
CA HIS A 90 -15.75 13.53 21.84
C HIS A 90 -14.58 14.42 22.33
N PRO A 91 -14.65 15.77 22.24
CA PRO A 91 -13.53 16.66 22.60
C PRO A 91 -12.98 16.47 24.01
N LYS A 92 -13.84 16.11 24.98
CA LYS A 92 -13.44 15.80 26.36
C LYS A 92 -12.42 14.65 26.50
N LEU A 93 -12.33 13.75 25.51
CA LEU A 93 -11.35 12.66 25.51
C LEU A 93 -9.99 13.10 24.96
N VAL A 94 -9.91 14.25 24.30
CA VAL A 94 -8.71 14.71 23.59
C VAL A 94 -7.75 15.40 24.56
N HIS A 95 -7.04 14.60 25.35
CA HIS A 95 -5.96 15.05 26.24
C HIS A 95 -4.89 13.95 26.40
N ASP A 96 -3.72 14.30 26.94
CA ASP A 96 -2.57 13.41 27.13
C ASP A 96 -2.09 12.73 25.82
N VAL A 97 -2.10 13.51 24.74
CA VAL A 97 -1.63 13.12 23.42
C VAL A 97 -0.43 13.97 23.03
N VAL A 98 0.60 13.30 22.51
CA VAL A 98 1.70 13.95 21.80
C VAL A 98 1.60 13.50 20.35
N ASN A 99 1.33 14.44 19.45
CA ASN A 99 1.35 14.19 18.00
C ASN A 99 2.55 14.90 17.37
N ILE A 100 3.42 14.15 16.72
CA ILE A 100 4.65 14.65 16.11
C ILE A 100 4.50 14.56 14.58
N PRO A 101 4.19 15.67 13.88
CA PRO A 101 4.09 15.66 12.44
C PRO A 101 5.49 15.52 11.82
N CYS A 102 5.56 14.85 10.67
CA CYS A 102 6.79 14.67 9.90
C CYS A 102 6.50 14.86 8.41
N ILE A 103 7.13 15.86 7.80
CA ILE A 103 7.06 16.09 6.36
C ILE A 103 8.26 15.41 5.71
N MET A 104 7.99 14.54 4.73
CA MET A 104 9.01 13.79 4.02
C MET A 104 8.91 14.09 2.51
N PRO A 105 9.70 15.03 1.96
CA PRO A 105 9.55 15.48 0.57
C PRO A 105 9.78 14.38 -0.47
N TYR A 106 10.52 13.32 -0.13
CA TYR A 106 10.89 12.23 -1.04
C TYR A 106 10.25 10.89 -0.69
N ILE A 107 9.27 10.83 0.22
CA ILE A 107 8.68 9.56 0.68
C ILE A 107 8.06 8.71 -0.43
N THR A 108 7.58 9.36 -1.50
CA THR A 108 7.00 8.71 -2.68
C THR A 108 7.92 8.74 -3.91
N ALA A 109 9.17 9.18 -3.77
CA ALA A 109 10.06 9.42 -4.90
C ALA A 109 10.33 8.15 -5.74
N GLN A 110 10.32 6.94 -5.15
CA GLN A 110 10.46 5.70 -5.92
C GLN A 110 9.28 5.37 -6.85
N PHE A 111 8.16 6.08 -6.75
CA PHE A 111 6.98 5.91 -7.59
C PHE A 111 6.88 6.94 -8.71
N MET A 112 7.80 7.91 -8.78
CA MET A 112 7.82 8.88 -9.88
C MET A 112 7.92 8.17 -11.24
N PRO A 113 7.25 8.69 -12.29
CA PRO A 113 7.41 8.18 -13.65
C PRO A 113 8.88 8.08 -14.01
N ARG A 114 9.26 6.98 -14.66
CA ARG A 114 10.65 6.68 -15.01
C ARG A 114 10.74 5.88 -16.29
N VAL A 115 11.89 5.96 -16.94
CA VAL A 115 12.30 5.03 -17.99
C VAL A 115 13.29 4.01 -17.44
N ARG A 116 13.56 2.96 -18.22
CA ARG A 116 14.40 1.83 -17.77
C ARG A 116 15.84 2.24 -17.44
N SER A 117 16.36 3.29 -18.05
CA SER A 117 17.71 3.80 -17.84
C SER A 117 17.89 4.64 -16.59
N ASP A 118 16.82 5.10 -15.94
CA ASP A 118 16.91 6.05 -14.81
C ASP A 118 17.49 5.42 -13.54
N ARG A 119 17.51 4.09 -13.46
CA ARG A 119 18.02 3.35 -12.31
C ARG A 119 19.21 2.48 -12.71
N PRO A 120 20.34 2.52 -11.99
CA PRO A 120 21.47 1.64 -12.26
C PRO A 120 21.16 0.21 -11.85
N LEU A 121 21.85 -0.76 -12.43
CA LEU A 121 21.84 -2.14 -11.94
C LEU A 121 22.53 -2.22 -10.55
N PRO A 122 22.16 -3.18 -9.68
CA PRO A 122 22.83 -3.38 -8.39
C PRO A 122 24.35 -3.52 -8.50
N LYS A 123 24.83 -4.17 -9.57
CA LYS A 123 26.22 -4.07 -10.03
C LYS A 123 26.19 -3.53 -11.47
N PRO A 124 26.66 -2.30 -11.72
CA PRO A 124 26.75 -1.78 -13.08
C PRO A 124 27.64 -2.65 -13.97
N LYS A 125 27.38 -2.60 -15.29
CA LYS A 125 28.24 -3.29 -16.26
C LYS A 125 29.68 -2.78 -16.11
N ASN A 126 30.64 -3.69 -16.09
CA ASN A 126 32.07 -3.41 -15.90
C ASN A 126 32.48 -2.86 -14.53
N ALA A 127 31.57 -2.73 -13.56
CA ALA A 127 31.96 -2.37 -12.20
C ALA A 127 32.83 -3.49 -11.59
N VAL A 128 34.00 -3.12 -11.08
CA VAL A 128 34.97 -4.08 -10.50
C VAL A 128 34.77 -4.21 -9.00
N ASN A 129 34.60 -3.09 -8.29
CA ASN A 129 34.67 -3.01 -6.83
C ASN A 129 33.53 -2.20 -6.19
N PHE A 130 32.49 -1.82 -6.95
CA PHE A 130 31.36 -1.06 -6.42
C PHE A 130 30.02 -1.56 -6.94
N GLY A 131 28.97 -1.29 -6.16
CA GLY A 131 27.58 -1.61 -6.49
C GLY A 131 26.61 -0.68 -5.77
N PHE A 132 25.38 -0.64 -6.23
CA PHE A 132 24.31 0.19 -5.67
C PHE A 132 23.31 -0.69 -4.92
N ILE A 133 22.88 -0.23 -3.73
CA ILE A 133 21.87 -0.88 -2.91
C ILE A 133 20.87 0.18 -2.48
N SER A 134 19.66 0.12 -3.02
CA SER A 134 18.63 1.15 -2.81
C SER A 134 17.27 0.69 -3.34
N GLN A 135 16.21 1.45 -3.03
CA GLN A 135 14.93 1.39 -3.76
C GLN A 135 15.03 1.99 -5.18
N PHE A 136 16.15 2.65 -5.48
CA PHE A 136 16.42 3.32 -6.76
C PHE A 136 17.38 2.55 -7.67
N VAL A 137 17.57 1.24 -7.46
CA VAL A 137 18.30 0.36 -8.39
C VAL A 137 17.32 -0.43 -9.25
N GLU A 138 17.79 -0.98 -10.36
CA GLU A 138 16.97 -1.74 -11.29
C GLU A 138 17.04 -3.25 -11.01
N ILE A 139 15.94 -3.80 -10.51
CA ILE A 139 15.73 -5.25 -10.36
C ILE A 139 14.48 -5.65 -11.16
N PRO A 140 14.63 -6.50 -12.20
CA PRO A 140 13.51 -6.90 -13.04
C PRO A 140 12.41 -7.63 -12.25
N ARG A 141 11.16 -7.19 -12.42
CA ARG A 141 9.93 -7.81 -11.90
C ARG A 141 9.76 -7.77 -10.37
N ASP A 142 10.62 -7.06 -9.65
CA ASP A 142 10.44 -6.83 -8.22
C ASP A 142 9.77 -5.47 -7.96
N THR A 143 9.17 -5.31 -6.78
CA THR A 143 8.36 -4.15 -6.42
C THR A 143 9.08 -3.28 -5.38
N VAL A 144 9.37 -2.03 -5.76
CA VAL A 144 9.91 -1.02 -4.84
C VAL A 144 8.90 -0.66 -3.74
N PHE A 145 9.32 0.06 -2.69
CA PHE A 145 8.57 0.32 -1.46
C PHE A 145 8.43 -0.91 -0.53
N THR A 146 9.19 -1.98 -0.81
CA THR A 146 9.24 -3.17 0.04
C THR A 146 10.63 -3.37 0.63
N VAL A 147 10.70 -3.90 1.84
CA VAL A 147 11.99 -4.31 2.44
C VAL A 147 12.65 -5.41 1.61
N GLU A 148 11.85 -6.30 1.00
CA GLU A 148 12.33 -7.36 0.12
C GLU A 148 13.21 -6.82 -1.02
N TYR A 149 12.78 -5.73 -1.66
CA TYR A 149 13.53 -5.10 -2.76
C TYR A 149 14.95 -4.68 -2.33
N SER A 150 15.07 -4.03 -1.16
CA SER A 150 16.36 -3.60 -0.60
C SER A 150 17.26 -4.78 -0.25
N VAL A 151 16.70 -5.83 0.37
CA VAL A 151 17.45 -7.06 0.70
C VAL A 151 17.93 -7.75 -0.57
N ARG A 152 17.09 -7.83 -1.60
CA ARG A 152 17.45 -8.42 -2.89
C ARG A 152 18.50 -7.61 -3.62
N ALA A 153 18.42 -6.28 -3.59
CA ALA A 153 19.45 -5.38 -4.13
C ALA A 153 20.80 -5.67 -3.47
N ALA A 154 20.82 -5.72 -2.13
CA ALA A 154 22.02 -6.02 -1.36
C ALA A 154 22.60 -7.40 -1.71
N GLN A 155 21.75 -8.44 -1.71
CA GLN A 155 22.17 -9.80 -2.04
C GLN A 155 22.73 -9.88 -3.47
N THR A 156 22.10 -9.20 -4.43
CA THR A 156 22.52 -9.18 -5.83
C THR A 156 23.88 -8.51 -6.00
N ALA A 157 24.07 -7.34 -5.38
CA ALA A 157 25.33 -6.61 -5.46
C ALA A 157 26.48 -7.39 -4.80
N VAL A 158 26.28 -7.88 -3.56
CA VAL A 158 27.29 -8.63 -2.80
C VAL A 158 27.67 -9.93 -3.52
N TYR A 159 26.70 -10.70 -4.02
CA TYR A 159 27.01 -11.95 -4.71
C TYR A 159 27.82 -11.71 -5.99
N ALA A 160 27.49 -10.65 -6.73
CA ALA A 160 28.15 -10.31 -7.99
C ALA A 160 29.55 -9.69 -7.81
N LEU A 161 29.83 -9.03 -6.68
CA LEU A 161 31.13 -8.45 -6.35
C LEU A 161 32.06 -9.46 -5.68
N CYS A 162 31.55 -10.26 -4.75
CA CYS A 162 32.33 -11.28 -4.02
C CYS A 162 32.38 -12.65 -4.71
N ASN A 163 31.89 -12.74 -5.96
CA ASN A 163 31.87 -13.96 -6.77
C ASN A 163 31.22 -15.18 -6.06
N ILE A 164 30.14 -14.92 -5.32
CA ILE A 164 29.41 -15.96 -4.56
C ILE A 164 28.53 -16.76 -5.53
N LYS A 165 28.78 -18.07 -5.66
CA LYS A 165 28.08 -18.96 -6.62
C LYS A 165 26.70 -19.44 -6.16
N ARG A 166 26.14 -18.88 -5.09
CA ARG A 166 24.83 -19.26 -4.55
C ARG A 166 23.71 -18.62 -5.38
N LYS A 167 22.63 -19.36 -5.62
CA LYS A 167 21.45 -18.84 -6.34
C LYS A 167 20.67 -17.86 -5.46
N ILE A 168 20.28 -16.73 -6.05
CA ILE A 168 19.32 -15.78 -5.45
C ILE A 168 17.91 -16.36 -5.66
N PRO A 169 17.05 -16.41 -4.62
CA PRO A 169 15.67 -16.88 -4.74
C PRO A 169 14.94 -16.12 -5.86
N LYS A 170 14.19 -16.81 -6.72
CA LYS A 170 13.46 -16.15 -7.81
C LYS A 170 12.19 -15.47 -7.27
N ILE A 171 11.78 -14.40 -7.94
CA ILE A 171 10.48 -13.77 -7.69
C ILE A 171 9.38 -14.70 -8.21
N ASN A 172 8.38 -14.98 -7.37
CA ASN A 172 7.31 -15.91 -7.70
C ASN A 172 6.38 -15.33 -8.77
N ARG A 173 6.20 -16.05 -9.88
CA ARG A 173 5.31 -15.65 -10.99
C ARG A 173 3.88 -16.15 -10.81
N HIS A 174 3.23 -15.70 -9.74
CA HIS A 174 1.82 -16.02 -9.49
C HIS A 174 0.89 -15.47 -10.58
N ASP A 175 1.29 -14.36 -11.21
CA ASP A 175 0.62 -13.71 -12.35
C ASP A 175 0.48 -14.61 -13.58
N LEU A 176 1.31 -15.66 -13.70
CA LEU A 176 1.22 -16.61 -14.81
C LEU A 176 0.40 -17.87 -14.49
N LYS A 177 -0.05 -18.06 -13.24
CA LYS A 177 -0.78 -19.27 -12.86
C LYS A 177 -2.24 -19.15 -13.31
N PRO A 178 -2.78 -20.07 -14.15
CA PRO A 178 -4.16 -19.98 -14.64
C PRO A 178 -5.20 -19.90 -13.52
N SER A 179 -5.00 -20.66 -12.43
CA SER A 179 -5.90 -20.63 -11.27
C SER A 179 -5.91 -19.28 -10.55
N ILE A 180 -4.80 -18.54 -10.56
CA ILE A 180 -4.72 -17.18 -10.02
C ILE A 180 -5.37 -16.20 -10.98
N LEU A 181 -5.11 -16.30 -12.29
CA LEU A 181 -5.74 -15.45 -13.30
C LEU A 181 -7.27 -15.52 -13.26
N VAL A 182 -7.83 -16.73 -13.17
CA VAL A 182 -9.28 -16.93 -13.02
C VAL A 182 -9.80 -16.27 -11.73
N LYS A 183 -9.10 -16.44 -10.61
CA LYS A 183 -9.45 -15.79 -9.34
C LYS A 183 -9.38 -14.26 -9.44
N THR A 184 -8.36 -13.71 -10.10
CA THR A 184 -8.18 -12.28 -10.34
C THR A 184 -9.32 -11.71 -11.15
N ILE A 185 -9.68 -12.34 -12.27
CA ILE A 185 -10.82 -11.92 -13.09
C ILE A 185 -12.11 -11.97 -12.26
N LYS A 186 -12.37 -13.10 -11.60
CA LYS A 186 -13.56 -13.24 -10.75
C LYS A 186 -13.62 -12.13 -9.70
N LYS A 187 -12.51 -11.82 -9.03
CA LYS A 187 -12.46 -10.79 -7.99
C LYS A 187 -12.61 -9.37 -8.56
N ALA A 188 -12.01 -9.08 -9.71
CA ALA A 188 -12.12 -7.77 -10.37
C ALA A 188 -13.57 -7.42 -10.72
N TYR A 189 -14.41 -8.42 -11.02
CA TYR A 189 -15.83 -8.26 -11.32
C TYR A 189 -16.77 -8.61 -10.14
N GLN A 190 -16.24 -8.85 -8.94
CA GLN A 190 -17.02 -9.10 -7.73
C GLN A 190 -17.14 -7.83 -6.88
N GLY A 191 -18.34 -7.25 -6.79
CA GLY A 191 -18.67 -6.15 -5.88
C GLY A 191 -19.53 -5.06 -6.51
N GLU A 192 -20.06 -4.14 -5.70
CA GLU A 192 -20.92 -3.04 -6.16
C GLU A 192 -20.19 -2.02 -7.08
N THR A 193 -18.86 -1.99 -7.04
CA THR A 193 -17.98 -1.16 -7.89
C THR A 193 -17.58 -1.82 -9.21
N GLY A 194 -17.64 -3.16 -9.32
CA GLY A 194 -17.48 -3.89 -10.58
C GLY A 194 -18.62 -3.64 -11.58
N THR A 195 -19.54 -2.73 -11.25
CA THR A 195 -20.80 -2.53 -11.93
C THR A 195 -21.19 -1.06 -12.13
N LEU A 196 -20.24 -0.12 -12.26
CA LEU A 196 -20.62 1.12 -12.97
C LEU A 196 -21.19 0.76 -14.35
N TRP A 197 -20.54 -0.17 -15.07
CA TRP A 197 -21.03 -0.72 -16.33
C TRP A 197 -22.35 -1.51 -16.22
N GLN A 198 -22.52 -2.38 -15.21
CA GLN A 198 -23.77 -3.16 -15.08
C GLN A 198 -24.95 -2.34 -14.50
N LYS A 199 -24.69 -1.27 -13.73
CA LYS A 199 -25.72 -0.35 -13.24
C LYS A 199 -26.21 0.57 -14.37
N GLN A 200 -25.34 1.00 -15.29
CA GLN A 200 -25.71 1.84 -16.45
C GLN A 200 -26.45 1.09 -17.57
N HIS A 201 -26.28 -0.23 -17.70
CA HIS A 201 -26.81 -1.00 -18.85
C HIS A 201 -27.75 -2.18 -18.49
N LYS A 202 -28.58 -2.05 -17.45
CA LYS A 202 -29.55 -3.10 -17.04
C LYS A 202 -30.52 -3.58 -18.14
N LYS A 203 -30.72 -2.84 -19.24
CA LYS A 203 -31.65 -3.19 -20.34
C LYS A 203 -30.99 -3.65 -21.65
N CYS A 204 -29.66 -3.69 -21.76
CA CYS A 204 -28.99 -3.99 -23.03
C CYS A 204 -28.85 -5.51 -23.27
N LYS A 205 -29.50 -6.03 -24.32
CA LYS A 205 -29.43 -7.46 -24.73
C LYS A 205 -27.99 -7.93 -24.99
N PHE A 206 -27.12 -7.04 -25.44
CA PHE A 206 -25.70 -7.31 -25.69
C PHE A 206 -24.91 -7.68 -24.41
N CYS A 207 -25.30 -7.12 -23.26
CA CYS A 207 -24.64 -7.39 -21.97
C CYS A 207 -24.95 -8.78 -21.41
N LYS A 208 -26.12 -9.36 -21.74
CA LYS A 208 -26.44 -10.77 -21.41
C LYS A 208 -25.59 -11.73 -22.23
N LEU A 209 -25.33 -11.40 -23.50
CA LEU A 209 -24.46 -12.19 -24.38
C LEU A 209 -23.00 -12.13 -23.92
N ALA A 210 -22.51 -10.96 -23.47
CA ALA A 210 -21.16 -10.81 -22.94
C ALA A 210 -20.87 -11.68 -21.69
N LYS A 211 -21.87 -11.91 -20.81
CA LYS A 211 -21.74 -12.88 -19.71
C LYS A 211 -21.55 -14.31 -20.21
N LEU A 212 -22.21 -14.68 -21.32
CA LEU A 212 -22.07 -15.99 -21.96
C LEU A 212 -20.71 -16.12 -22.67
N VAL A 213 -20.24 -15.03 -23.30
CA VAL A 213 -18.96 -14.97 -24.02
C VAL A 213 -17.76 -15.00 -23.07
N VAL A 214 -17.82 -14.33 -21.91
CA VAL A 214 -16.75 -14.43 -20.89
C VAL A 214 -16.69 -15.82 -20.26
N ALA A 215 -17.84 -16.50 -20.09
CA ALA A 215 -17.87 -17.88 -19.64
C ALA A 215 -17.30 -18.86 -20.69
N SER A 216 -17.43 -18.57 -21.98
CA SER A 216 -16.93 -19.42 -23.07
C SER A 216 -15.49 -19.09 -23.51
N ALA A 217 -15.04 -17.84 -23.39
CA ALA A 217 -13.65 -17.44 -23.62
C ALA A 217 -12.69 -18.02 -22.56
N ALA A 218 -13.17 -18.23 -21.33
CA ALA A 218 -12.43 -18.97 -20.30
C ALA A 218 -12.19 -20.46 -20.70
N VAL A 219 -13.04 -21.02 -21.57
CA VAL A 219 -12.89 -22.38 -22.10
C VAL A 219 -12.04 -22.39 -23.37
N ALA A 220 -12.19 -21.39 -24.25
CA ALA A 220 -11.41 -21.28 -25.49
C ALA A 220 -9.93 -20.89 -25.28
N GLY A 221 -9.63 -20.06 -24.28
CA GLY A 221 -8.25 -19.67 -23.95
C GLY A 221 -7.40 -20.82 -23.39
N ILE A 222 -8.04 -21.87 -22.84
CA ILE A 222 -7.38 -23.11 -22.43
C ILE A 222 -7.01 -23.96 -23.66
N GLY A 223 -7.79 -23.91 -24.73
CA GLY A 223 -7.52 -24.65 -25.97
C GLY A 223 -6.37 -24.09 -26.81
N TYR A 224 -6.17 -22.76 -26.80
CA TYR A 224 -5.10 -22.13 -27.60
C TYR A 224 -3.70 -22.33 -26.99
N LEU A 225 -3.58 -22.41 -25.66
CA LEU A 225 -2.31 -22.64 -24.97
C LEU A 225 -1.82 -24.10 -25.02
N ILE A 226 -2.64 -25.05 -25.50
CA ILE A 226 -2.25 -26.45 -25.67
C ILE A 226 -1.70 -26.73 -27.08
N LYS A 227 -2.01 -25.90 -28.09
CA LYS A 227 -1.52 -26.10 -29.46
C LYS A 227 -0.07 -25.67 -29.71
N ASP A 228 0.49 -24.77 -28.91
CA ASP A 228 1.91 -24.32 -29.05
C ASP A 228 2.92 -25.22 -28.29
N LYS A 229 2.52 -26.44 -27.92
CA LYS A 229 3.38 -27.42 -27.23
C LYS A 229 3.24 -28.85 -27.75
N ILE A 230 3.00 -29.01 -29.04
CA ILE A 230 3.31 -30.26 -29.78
C ILE A 230 4.33 -29.90 -30.85
#